data_AF-V5HRL5-F1
#
_entry.id   AF-V5HRL5-F1
#
_cell.length_a   1.000
_cell.length_b   1.000
_cell.length_c   1.000
_cell.angle_alpha   90.00
_cell.angle_beta   90.00
_cell.angle_gamma   90.00
#
_symmetry.space_group_name_H-M   'P 1'
#
loop_
_entity.id
_entity.type
_entity.pdbx_description
1 polymer ?
#
loop_
_entity_poly.entity_id
_entity_poly.type
_entity_poly.pdbx_seq_one_letter_code
_entity_poly.pdbx_strand_id
1 'polypeptide(L)'
;SLLQDEQLEKLTFESLGQTLQHNFAKQDHFRVSCALVMLIQQSDLISGPCQRIVALYFLYEMYRTESIHMNPFISVFVHLLNPVEETAGKKPEFAHVIPKLTVQEKYFLSQLLTVPAKDLFKKTPWQVVSLDESNLQMGDTGGIQVSFAERQSEMPQSSRSGIPLVVADPDPKPLLFGGEAPSPAKAMQQLLAVDKPPVELVFQPEFLRLVPPLHDAEGEVLWLTPVNQEEHTVLWDPSVCLSDTAGAEAKRLMARAFKSTLTQAQQQQLLEELAADPKLVYHIGLTTCQAAGIGGK
;
A
#
# COMPACT_ATOMS: atom_id res chain seq x y z
N SER A 1 -22.59 -16.07 -3.20
CA SER A 1 -21.47 -15.14 -3.46
C SER A 1 -20.29 -15.94 -3.96
N LEU A 2 -19.50 -15.45 -4.93
CA LEU A 2 -18.35 -16.18 -5.49
C LEU A 2 -17.24 -16.47 -4.46
N LEU A 3 -17.27 -15.78 -3.33
CA LEU A 3 -16.31 -15.92 -2.22
C LEU A 3 -16.88 -16.74 -1.03
N GLN A 4 -18.00 -17.46 -1.20
CA GLN A 4 -18.52 -18.33 -0.13
C GLN A 4 -17.65 -19.58 0.05
N ASP A 5 -17.25 -19.87 1.29
CA ASP A 5 -16.31 -20.95 1.61
C ASP A 5 -16.71 -22.32 1.04
N GLU A 6 -18.00 -22.67 1.08
CA GLU A 6 -18.53 -23.93 0.52
C GLU A 6 -18.22 -24.13 -0.97
N GLN A 7 -18.11 -23.05 -1.73
CA GLN A 7 -17.77 -23.07 -3.15
C GLN A 7 -16.26 -23.19 -3.36
N LEU A 8 -15.45 -22.61 -2.46
CA LEU A 8 -13.99 -22.54 -2.58
C LEU A 8 -13.31 -23.89 -2.31
N GLU A 9 -14.00 -24.82 -1.67
CA GLU A 9 -13.52 -26.20 -1.52
C GLU A 9 -13.73 -27.04 -2.80
N LYS A 10 -14.75 -26.71 -3.59
CA LYS A 10 -15.24 -27.54 -4.69
C LYS A 10 -14.84 -27.03 -6.06
N LEU A 11 -14.80 -25.71 -6.24
CA LEU A 11 -14.54 -25.08 -7.53
C LEU A 11 -13.05 -24.81 -7.71
N THR A 12 -12.56 -25.07 -8.92
CA THR A 12 -11.20 -24.73 -9.34
C THR A 12 -11.10 -23.24 -9.68
N PHE A 13 -9.90 -22.67 -9.69
CA PHE A 13 -9.70 -21.29 -10.16
C PHE A 13 -10.21 -21.10 -11.59
N GLU A 14 -10.01 -22.06 -12.49
CA GLU A 14 -10.53 -22.01 -13.85
C GLU A 14 -12.06 -21.89 -13.89
N SER A 15 -12.78 -22.69 -13.10
CA SER A 15 -14.25 -22.63 -13.00
C SER A 15 -14.72 -21.30 -12.39
N LEU A 16 -14.02 -20.82 -11.37
CA LEU A 16 -14.30 -19.51 -10.75
C LEU A 16 -14.06 -18.36 -11.75
N GLY A 17 -12.99 -18.42 -12.54
CA GLY A 17 -12.66 -17.44 -13.58
C GLY A 17 -13.69 -17.41 -14.70
N GLN A 18 -14.14 -18.57 -15.18
CA GLN A 18 -15.23 -18.66 -16.15
C GLN A 18 -16.53 -18.04 -15.62
N THR A 19 -16.87 -18.31 -14.36
CA THR A 19 -18.05 -17.74 -13.71
C THR A 19 -17.93 -16.22 -13.56
N LEU A 20 -16.74 -15.71 -13.23
CA LEU A 20 -16.46 -14.27 -13.16
C LEU A 20 -16.69 -13.59 -14.50
N GLN A 21 -16.09 -14.12 -15.58
CA GLN A 21 -16.18 -13.56 -16.93
C GLN A 21 -17.61 -13.64 -17.51
N HIS A 22 -18.39 -14.64 -17.10
CA HIS A 22 -19.81 -14.73 -17.45
C HIS A 22 -20.65 -13.66 -16.74
N ASN A 23 -20.35 -13.36 -15.48
CA ASN A 23 -21.16 -12.45 -14.66
C ASN A 23 -20.81 -10.96 -14.84
N PHE A 24 -19.58 -10.64 -15.24
CA PHE A 24 -19.10 -9.26 -15.35
C PHE A 24 -18.49 -8.98 -16.72
N ALA A 25 -19.06 -8.00 -17.42
CA ALA A 25 -18.52 -7.55 -18.69
C ALA A 25 -17.26 -6.70 -18.48
N LYS A 26 -16.46 -6.49 -19.54
CA LYS A 26 -15.21 -5.72 -19.49
C LYS A 26 -15.36 -4.32 -18.88
N GLN A 27 -16.51 -3.67 -19.11
CA GLN A 27 -16.81 -2.34 -18.57
C GLN A 27 -16.95 -2.32 -17.03
N ASP A 28 -17.31 -3.47 -16.43
CA ASP A 28 -17.53 -3.61 -15.00
C ASP A 28 -16.24 -3.99 -14.26
N HIS A 29 -15.24 -4.52 -14.97
CA HIS A 29 -14.02 -5.08 -14.38
C HIS A 29 -13.30 -4.13 -13.43
N PHE A 30 -13.22 -2.85 -13.78
CA PHE A 30 -12.58 -1.86 -12.91
C PHE A 30 -13.35 -1.66 -11.59
N ARG A 31 -14.67 -1.50 -11.65
CA ARG A 31 -15.50 -1.33 -10.45
C ARG A 31 -15.49 -2.56 -9.57
N VAL A 32 -15.61 -3.75 -10.18
CA VAL A 32 -15.52 -5.04 -9.47
C VAL A 32 -14.16 -5.20 -8.80
N SER A 33 -13.08 -4.80 -9.49
CA SER A 33 -11.73 -4.85 -8.92
C SER A 33 -11.55 -3.88 -7.75
N CYS A 34 -12.06 -2.64 -7.83
CA CYS A 34 -12.07 -1.72 -6.69
C CYS A 34 -12.80 -2.32 -5.48
N ALA A 35 -13.94 -2.98 -5.70
CA ALA A 35 -14.66 -3.70 -4.65
C ALA A 35 -13.81 -4.83 -4.06
N LEU A 36 -13.14 -5.64 -4.88
CA LEU A 36 -12.25 -6.71 -4.41
C LEU A 36 -11.06 -6.17 -3.62
N VAL A 37 -10.45 -5.06 -4.04
CA VAL A 37 -9.37 -4.40 -3.30
C VAL A 37 -9.84 -3.94 -1.92
N MET A 38 -11.01 -3.31 -1.85
CA MET A 38 -11.62 -2.93 -0.57
C MET A 38 -11.83 -4.15 0.31
N LEU A 39 -12.39 -5.23 -0.22
CA LEU A 39 -12.58 -6.47 0.53
C LEU A 39 -11.26 -7.04 1.05
N ILE A 40 -10.20 -7.04 0.25
CA ILE A 40 -8.85 -7.50 0.67
C ILE A 40 -8.29 -6.64 1.80
N GLN A 41 -8.54 -5.34 1.79
CA GLN A 41 -8.08 -4.41 2.83
C GLN A 41 -8.84 -4.54 4.15
N GLN A 42 -10.08 -5.05 4.11
CA GLN A 42 -10.95 -5.21 5.29
C GLN A 42 -10.92 -6.66 5.79
N SER A 43 -10.07 -6.93 6.80
CA SER A 43 -9.85 -8.29 7.33
C SER A 43 -11.08 -8.94 7.97
N ASP A 44 -12.07 -8.14 8.36
CA ASP A 44 -13.36 -8.55 8.91
C ASP A 44 -14.38 -8.93 7.83
N LEU A 45 -14.18 -8.51 6.57
CA LEU A 45 -15.07 -8.83 5.45
C LEU A 45 -14.65 -10.09 4.69
N ILE A 46 -13.34 -10.28 4.44
CA ILE A 46 -12.80 -11.55 3.94
C ILE A 46 -11.84 -12.17 4.96
N SER A 47 -12.33 -13.17 5.69
CA SER A 47 -11.65 -13.73 6.86
C SER A 47 -10.62 -14.81 6.50
N GLY A 48 -10.78 -15.47 5.35
CA GLY A 48 -10.04 -16.69 5.01
C GLY A 48 -8.94 -16.54 3.95
N PRO A 49 -7.81 -17.26 4.06
CA PRO A 49 -6.80 -17.35 2.99
C PRO A 49 -7.38 -17.76 1.63
N CYS A 50 -8.35 -18.69 1.61
CA CYS A 50 -9.03 -19.11 0.37
C CYS A 50 -9.75 -17.95 -0.33
N GLN A 51 -10.47 -17.13 0.44
CA GLN A 51 -11.19 -15.97 -0.10
C GLN A 51 -10.22 -14.92 -0.66
N ARG A 52 -9.10 -14.67 0.06
CA ARG A 52 -8.06 -13.74 -0.36
C ARG A 52 -7.39 -14.16 -1.66
N ILE A 53 -6.96 -15.42 -1.80
CA ILE A 53 -6.32 -15.87 -3.05
C ILE A 53 -7.28 -15.89 -4.23
N VAL A 54 -8.58 -16.12 -4.00
CA VAL A 54 -9.60 -16.02 -5.05
C VAL A 54 -9.82 -14.56 -5.47
N ALA A 55 -9.88 -13.63 -4.51
CA ALA A 55 -9.97 -12.21 -4.82
C ALA A 55 -8.75 -11.72 -5.62
N LEU A 56 -7.54 -12.14 -5.23
CA LEU A 56 -6.30 -11.84 -5.97
C LEU A 56 -6.29 -12.48 -7.36
N TYR A 57 -6.79 -13.72 -7.48
CA TYR A 57 -6.96 -14.37 -8.77
C TYR A 57 -7.93 -13.60 -9.68
N PHE A 58 -9.05 -13.10 -9.15
CA PHE A 58 -10.00 -12.30 -9.94
C PHE A 58 -9.41 -10.97 -10.40
N LEU A 59 -8.63 -10.29 -9.55
CA LEU A 59 -7.87 -9.09 -9.92
C LEU A 59 -6.87 -9.34 -11.07
N TYR A 60 -6.32 -10.56 -11.14
CA TYR A 60 -5.49 -10.99 -12.26
C TYR A 60 -6.34 -11.36 -13.49
N GLU A 61 -7.35 -12.21 -13.32
CA GLU A 61 -8.14 -12.83 -14.39
C GLU A 61 -8.88 -11.81 -15.25
N MET A 62 -9.37 -10.71 -14.65
CA MET A 62 -10.04 -9.63 -15.39
C MET A 62 -9.10 -8.91 -16.38
N TYR A 63 -7.79 -8.90 -16.12
CA TYR A 63 -6.78 -8.20 -16.94
C TYR A 63 -5.74 -9.14 -17.58
N ARG A 64 -5.98 -10.46 -17.54
CA ARG A 64 -5.01 -11.47 -17.98
C ARG A 64 -4.59 -11.38 -19.45
N THR A 65 -5.37 -10.70 -20.29
CA THR A 65 -5.09 -10.56 -21.73
C THR A 65 -4.03 -9.50 -22.01
N GLU A 66 -3.76 -8.63 -21.04
CA GLU A 66 -2.77 -7.57 -21.14
C GLU A 66 -1.49 -7.96 -20.40
N SER A 67 -0.41 -7.22 -20.64
CA SER A 67 0.81 -7.36 -19.84
C SER A 67 0.50 -7.13 -18.37
N ILE A 68 1.09 -7.93 -17.47
CA ILE A 68 0.90 -7.76 -16.02
C ILE A 68 1.30 -6.36 -15.54
N HIS A 69 2.25 -5.73 -16.23
CA HIS A 69 2.67 -4.35 -15.98
C HIS A 69 1.59 -3.31 -16.32
N MET A 70 0.58 -3.67 -17.12
CA MET A 70 -0.56 -2.80 -17.46
C MET A 70 -1.76 -3.02 -16.53
N ASN A 71 -1.72 -4.01 -15.64
CA ASN A 71 -2.80 -4.22 -14.69
C ASN A 71 -2.92 -2.99 -13.75
N PRO A 72 -4.10 -2.31 -13.70
CA PRO A 72 -4.28 -1.10 -12.90
C PRO A 72 -4.13 -1.34 -11.39
N PHE A 73 -4.23 -2.59 -10.94
CA PHE A 73 -4.10 -3.02 -9.55
C PHE A 73 -2.74 -3.64 -9.23
N ILE A 74 -1.72 -3.46 -10.09
CA ILE A 74 -0.39 -4.02 -9.87
C ILE A 74 0.25 -3.58 -8.55
N SER A 75 -0.06 -2.36 -8.09
CA SER A 75 0.38 -1.84 -6.79
C SER A 75 -0.08 -2.72 -5.63
N VAL A 76 -1.30 -3.27 -5.70
CA VAL A 76 -1.87 -4.15 -4.68
C VAL A 76 -1.04 -5.43 -4.57
N PHE A 77 -0.72 -6.06 -5.70
CA PHE A 77 0.10 -7.27 -5.73
C PHE A 77 1.52 -7.03 -5.18
N VAL A 78 2.16 -5.94 -5.60
CA VAL A 78 3.52 -5.60 -5.18
C VAL A 78 3.59 -5.34 -3.67
N HIS A 79 2.66 -4.55 -3.14
CA HIS A 79 2.64 -4.24 -1.71
C HIS A 79 2.24 -5.45 -0.83
N LEU A 80 1.43 -6.37 -1.33
CA LEU A 80 1.09 -7.62 -0.62
C LEU A 80 2.27 -8.59 -0.52
N LEU A 81 3.11 -8.67 -1.57
CA LEU A 81 4.33 -9.48 -1.56
C LEU A 81 5.44 -8.84 -0.75
N ASN A 82 5.56 -7.51 -0.82
CA ASN A 82 6.60 -6.72 -0.18
C ASN A 82 5.95 -5.68 0.75
N PRO A 83 5.38 -6.11 1.89
CA PRO A 83 4.88 -5.16 2.86
C PRO A 83 6.04 -4.27 3.31
N VAL A 84 5.83 -2.95 3.31
CA VAL A 84 6.83 -1.98 3.76
C VAL A 84 7.15 -2.30 5.22
N GLU A 85 8.33 -2.87 5.48
CA GLU A 85 8.76 -3.11 6.85
C GLU A 85 8.85 -1.76 7.59
N GLU A 86 8.36 -1.73 8.84
CA GLU A 86 8.42 -0.60 9.78
C GLU A 86 9.88 -0.28 10.14
N THR A 87 10.67 0.16 9.17
CA THR A 87 12.12 0.39 9.33
C THR A 87 12.44 1.77 9.89
N ALA A 88 11.44 2.63 10.13
CA ALA A 88 11.65 4.00 10.59
C ALA A 88 10.69 4.51 11.68
N GLY A 89 9.87 3.65 12.30
CA GLY A 89 8.94 4.06 13.38
C GLY A 89 7.80 5.00 12.97
N LYS A 90 7.76 5.41 11.69
CA LYS A 90 6.59 6.04 11.08
C LYS A 90 5.82 4.95 10.36
N LYS A 91 4.64 4.61 10.86
CA LYS A 91 3.65 3.87 10.06
C LYS A 91 3.46 4.68 8.77
N PRO A 92 3.53 4.07 7.59
CA PRO A 92 3.25 4.81 6.36
C PRO A 92 1.86 5.44 6.50
N GLU A 93 1.76 6.75 6.30
CA GLU A 93 0.52 7.53 6.45
C GLU A 93 -0.63 7.01 5.55
N PHE A 94 -0.30 6.14 4.59
CA PHE A 94 -1.19 5.49 3.63
C PHE A 94 -1.01 3.96 3.56
N ALA A 95 -0.42 3.32 4.57
CA ALA A 95 -0.52 1.86 4.68
C ALA A 95 -1.94 1.49 5.11
N HIS A 96 -2.89 1.64 4.17
CA HIS A 96 -4.16 0.92 4.17
C HIS A 96 -3.87 -0.50 4.63
N VAL A 97 -4.64 -1.02 5.57
CA VAL A 97 -4.40 -2.30 6.25
C VAL A 97 -4.20 -3.42 5.22
N ILE A 98 -2.96 -3.67 4.83
CA ILE A 98 -2.62 -4.73 3.89
C ILE A 98 -2.53 -6.00 4.73
N PRO A 99 -3.39 -7.00 4.48
CA PRO A 99 -3.34 -8.24 5.25
C PRO A 99 -1.98 -8.91 5.06
N LYS A 100 -1.43 -9.45 6.15
CA LYS A 100 -0.24 -10.29 6.07
C LYS A 100 -0.63 -11.61 5.42
N LEU A 101 -0.11 -11.86 4.21
CA LEU A 101 -0.30 -13.10 3.48
C LEU A 101 0.49 -14.25 4.12
N THR A 102 -0.10 -15.45 4.15
CA THR A 102 0.62 -16.68 4.49
C THR A 102 1.63 -17.07 3.40
N VAL A 103 2.48 -18.06 3.68
CA VAL A 103 3.48 -18.55 2.71
C VAL A 103 2.81 -19.07 1.44
N GLN A 104 1.70 -19.80 1.57
CA GLN A 104 0.94 -20.36 0.45
C GLN A 104 0.29 -19.26 -0.39
N GLU A 105 -0.24 -18.22 0.24
CA GLU A 105 -0.82 -17.07 -0.45
C GLU A 105 0.24 -16.28 -1.23
N LYS A 106 1.40 -16.06 -0.62
CA LYS A 106 2.56 -15.43 -1.27
C LYS A 106 3.04 -16.28 -2.44
N TYR A 107 3.17 -17.59 -2.26
CA TYR A 107 3.53 -18.52 -3.33
C TYR A 107 2.56 -18.37 -4.49
N PHE A 108 1.25 -18.52 -4.23
CA PHE A 108 0.23 -18.41 -5.25
C PHE A 108 0.36 -17.08 -6.00
N LEU A 109 0.36 -15.96 -5.27
CA LEU A 109 0.49 -14.61 -5.83
C LEU A 109 1.75 -14.46 -6.70
N SER A 110 2.90 -14.95 -6.24
CA SER A 110 4.13 -14.91 -7.04
C SER A 110 4.00 -15.66 -8.36
N GLN A 111 3.33 -16.82 -8.36
CA GLN A 111 3.09 -17.60 -9.56
C GLN A 111 2.14 -16.91 -10.54
N LEU A 112 1.12 -16.16 -10.07
CA LEU A 112 0.28 -15.36 -11.00
C LEU A 112 1.08 -14.28 -11.73
N LEU A 113 2.05 -13.70 -11.05
CA LEU A 113 2.84 -12.59 -11.58
C LEU A 113 3.94 -13.05 -12.56
N THR A 114 4.50 -14.25 -12.38
CA THR A 114 5.70 -14.71 -13.12
C THR A 114 5.42 -15.77 -14.18
N VAL A 115 4.30 -15.63 -14.89
CA VAL A 115 3.71 -16.62 -15.81
C VAL A 115 3.18 -17.87 -15.07
N PRO A 116 1.87 -17.92 -14.78
CA PRO A 116 1.29 -19.03 -14.02
C PRO A 116 1.32 -20.33 -14.82
N ALA A 117 1.72 -21.43 -14.17
CA ALA A 117 1.60 -22.76 -14.73
C ALA A 117 0.11 -23.08 -14.96
N LYS A 118 -0.25 -23.60 -16.15
CA LYS A 118 -1.65 -23.91 -16.49
C LYS A 118 -2.33 -24.85 -15.49
N ASP A 119 -1.58 -25.75 -14.87
CA ASP A 119 -2.11 -26.68 -13.87
C ASP A 119 -2.41 -26.02 -12.51
N LEU A 120 -1.87 -24.82 -12.26
CA LEU A 120 -2.20 -24.05 -11.05
C LEU A 120 -3.70 -23.73 -11.01
N PHE A 121 -4.30 -23.38 -12.15
CA PHE A 121 -5.71 -23.01 -12.22
C PHE A 121 -6.68 -24.20 -12.15
N LYS A 122 -6.18 -25.42 -12.32
CA LYS A 122 -6.95 -26.66 -12.13
C LYS A 122 -7.08 -27.04 -10.66
N LYS A 123 -6.33 -26.40 -9.76
CA LYS A 123 -6.45 -26.61 -8.32
C LYS A 123 -7.62 -25.81 -7.75
N THR A 124 -8.16 -26.28 -6.62
CA THR A 124 -9.08 -25.48 -5.80
C THR A 124 -8.30 -24.52 -4.91
N PRO A 125 -8.90 -23.40 -4.47
CA PRO A 125 -8.30 -22.52 -3.48
C PRO A 125 -7.83 -23.28 -2.23
N TRP A 126 -8.66 -24.21 -1.73
CA TRP A 126 -8.32 -25.03 -0.57
C TRP A 126 -7.06 -25.90 -0.79
N GLN A 127 -6.91 -26.49 -1.98
CA GLN A 127 -5.73 -27.29 -2.33
C GLN A 127 -4.45 -26.44 -2.36
N VAL A 128 -4.53 -25.16 -2.74
CA VAL A 128 -3.38 -24.25 -2.74
C VAL A 128 -2.99 -23.84 -1.33
N VAL A 129 -3.96 -23.48 -0.49
CA VAL A 129 -3.73 -23.10 0.92
C VAL A 129 -3.20 -24.28 1.75
N SER A 130 -3.51 -25.51 1.34
CA SER A 130 -3.09 -26.73 2.04
C SER A 130 -1.74 -27.29 1.55
N LEU A 131 -1.02 -26.59 0.66
CA LEU A 131 0.30 -27.05 0.20
C LEU A 131 1.34 -27.01 1.33
N ASP A 132 2.21 -28.01 1.32
CA ASP A 132 3.36 -28.08 2.22
C ASP A 132 4.37 -26.97 1.89
N GLU A 133 4.67 -26.14 2.88
CA GLU A 133 5.54 -24.97 2.79
C GLU A 133 6.95 -25.33 2.33
N SER A 134 7.44 -26.52 2.66
CA SER A 134 8.80 -26.97 2.33
C SER A 134 9.04 -27.15 0.83
N ASN A 135 7.98 -27.35 0.05
CA ASN A 135 8.03 -27.61 -1.39
C ASN A 135 7.74 -26.36 -2.24
N LEU A 136 7.49 -25.20 -1.61
CA LEU A 136 7.09 -23.99 -2.32
C LEU A 136 8.32 -23.21 -2.80
N GLN A 137 8.35 -22.93 -4.10
CA GLN A 137 9.35 -22.07 -4.73
C GLN A 137 8.68 -20.78 -5.19
N MET A 138 9.13 -19.65 -4.64
CA MET A 138 8.60 -18.33 -4.96
C MET A 138 9.01 -17.92 -6.37
N GLY A 139 8.07 -17.32 -7.12
CA GLY A 139 8.38 -16.71 -8.42
C GLY A 139 9.24 -15.45 -8.26
N ASP A 140 10.14 -15.20 -9.21
CA ASP A 140 10.94 -13.97 -9.25
C ASP A 140 10.09 -12.78 -9.73
N THR A 141 9.68 -11.94 -8.77
CA THR A 141 8.89 -10.73 -9.02
C THR A 141 9.75 -9.46 -9.10
N GLY A 142 11.08 -9.58 -9.06
CA GLY A 142 11.99 -8.43 -9.00
C GLY A 142 11.81 -7.47 -10.17
N GLY A 143 11.68 -7.98 -11.40
CA GLY A 143 11.44 -7.15 -12.58
C GLY A 143 10.13 -6.37 -12.50
N ILE A 144 9.07 -6.97 -11.95
CA ILE A 144 7.76 -6.31 -11.77
C ILE A 144 7.87 -5.19 -10.73
N GLN A 145 8.63 -5.41 -9.65
CA GLN A 145 8.85 -4.40 -8.62
C GLN A 145 9.62 -3.19 -9.16
N VAL A 146 10.65 -3.43 -9.97
CA VAL A 146 11.42 -2.35 -10.61
C VAL A 146 10.54 -1.53 -11.55
N SER A 147 9.83 -2.18 -12.48
CA SER A 147 8.95 -1.47 -13.41
C SER A 147 7.81 -0.73 -12.70
N PHE A 148 7.29 -1.29 -11.59
CA PHE A 148 6.32 -0.60 -10.76
C PHE A 148 6.91 0.67 -10.13
N ALA A 149 8.10 0.59 -9.54
CA ALA A 149 8.77 1.73 -8.91
C ALA A 149 9.10 2.83 -9.92
N GLU A 150 9.58 2.48 -11.12
CA GLU A 150 9.84 3.41 -12.22
C GLU A 150 8.56 4.17 -12.61
N ARG A 151 7.47 3.45 -12.92
CA ARG A 151 6.17 4.07 -13.24
C ARG A 151 5.67 4.94 -12.08
N GLN A 152 5.85 4.51 -10.84
CA GLN A 152 5.44 5.29 -9.69
C GLN A 152 6.21 6.60 -9.58
N SER A 153 7.49 6.62 -9.94
CA SER A 153 8.35 7.81 -9.90
C SER A 153 7.97 8.87 -10.94
N GLU A 154 7.34 8.46 -12.04
CA GLU A 154 6.87 9.35 -13.11
C GLU A 154 5.49 9.99 -12.80
N MET A 155 4.75 9.48 -11.82
CA MET A 155 3.43 10.00 -11.47
C MET A 155 3.52 11.31 -10.69
N PRO A 156 2.65 12.31 -10.98
CA PRO A 156 2.52 13.51 -10.17
C PRO A 156 2.25 13.20 -8.69
N GLN A 157 2.72 14.05 -7.78
CA GLN A 157 2.47 13.90 -6.34
C GLN A 157 0.96 13.90 -6.00
N SER A 158 0.16 14.66 -6.75
CA SER A 158 -1.29 14.71 -6.59
C SER A 158 -1.98 13.36 -6.84
N SER A 159 -1.40 12.48 -7.65
CA SER A 159 -1.94 11.14 -7.92
C SER A 159 -1.95 10.22 -6.69
N ARG A 160 -1.29 10.63 -5.60
CA ARG A 160 -1.21 9.88 -4.33
C ARG A 160 -1.98 10.56 -3.19
N SER A 161 -2.73 11.64 -3.48
CA SER A 161 -3.38 12.47 -2.44
C SER A 161 -4.76 12.00 -2.00
N GLY A 162 -5.34 11.02 -2.71
CA GLY A 162 -6.66 10.48 -2.40
C GLY A 162 -6.65 9.53 -1.21
N ILE A 163 -7.58 9.74 -0.28
CA ILE A 163 -7.84 8.87 0.87
C ILE A 163 -9.17 8.11 0.60
N PRO A 164 -9.20 6.77 0.64
CA PRO A 164 -10.44 6.01 0.55
C PRO A 164 -11.43 6.41 1.65
N LEU A 165 -12.73 6.49 1.33
CA LEU A 165 -13.76 6.78 2.34
C LEU A 165 -14.08 5.58 3.25
N VAL A 166 -13.69 4.38 2.84
CA VAL A 166 -13.81 3.16 3.66
C VAL A 166 -12.48 2.93 4.37
N VAL A 167 -12.48 3.06 5.69
CA VAL A 167 -11.30 2.88 6.54
C VAL A 167 -11.54 1.70 7.47
N ALA A 168 -10.52 0.85 7.63
CA ALA A 168 -10.58 -0.27 8.57
C ALA A 168 -10.65 0.23 10.01
N ASP A 169 -11.38 -0.51 10.85
CA ASP A 169 -11.42 -0.23 12.29
C ASP A 169 -10.01 -0.38 12.90
N PRO A 170 -9.44 0.66 13.54
CA PRO A 170 -8.14 0.57 14.19
C PRO A 170 -8.13 -0.36 15.41
N ASP A 171 -9.28 -0.64 16.05
CA ASP A 171 -9.39 -1.61 17.13
C ASP A 171 -10.28 -2.80 16.72
N PRO A 172 -9.70 -3.97 16.41
CA PRO A 172 -10.48 -5.14 16.02
C PRO A 172 -11.25 -5.78 17.19
N LYS A 173 -11.17 -5.22 18.40
CA LYS A 173 -11.89 -5.75 19.57
C LYS A 173 -13.39 -5.50 19.43
N PRO A 174 -14.22 -6.52 19.65
CA PRO A 174 -15.67 -6.33 19.70
C PRO A 174 -16.03 -5.27 20.74
N LEU A 175 -16.84 -4.29 20.32
CA LEU A 175 -17.36 -3.28 21.23
C LEU A 175 -18.17 -3.98 22.33
N LEU A 176 -17.77 -3.80 23.59
CA LEU A 176 -18.41 -4.41 24.77
C LEU A 176 -19.85 -3.90 25.01
N PHE A 177 -20.32 -2.94 24.23
CA PHE A 177 -21.65 -2.34 24.35
C PHE A 177 -22.63 -2.91 23.31
N GLY A 178 -23.33 -3.99 23.69
CA GLY A 178 -24.79 -4.13 23.55
C GLY A 178 -25.48 -3.99 22.19
N GLY A 179 -24.80 -4.17 21.06
CA GLY A 179 -25.43 -4.29 19.75
C GLY A 179 -24.96 -5.56 19.04
N GLU A 180 -25.86 -6.27 18.35
CA GLU A 180 -25.43 -7.28 17.38
C GLU A 180 -24.63 -6.57 16.30
N ALA A 181 -23.33 -6.90 16.19
CA ALA A 181 -22.51 -6.44 15.07
C ALA A 181 -23.19 -6.88 13.76
N PRO A 182 -23.35 -5.99 12.77
CA PRO A 182 -23.93 -6.37 11.49
C PRO A 182 -23.12 -7.53 10.89
N SER A 183 -23.82 -8.53 10.33
CA SER A 183 -23.12 -9.63 9.66
C SER A 183 -22.22 -9.10 8.54
N PRO A 184 -21.05 -9.71 8.29
CA PRO A 184 -20.14 -9.27 7.23
C PRO A 184 -20.84 -9.14 5.87
N ALA A 185 -21.76 -10.06 5.56
CA ALA A 185 -22.57 -10.01 4.35
C ALA A 185 -23.45 -8.74 4.25
N LYS A 186 -24.05 -8.30 5.36
CA LYS A 186 -24.86 -7.07 5.39
C LYS A 186 -23.98 -5.83 5.26
N ALA A 187 -22.81 -5.81 5.90
CA ALA A 187 -21.83 -4.74 5.75
C ALA A 187 -21.36 -4.62 4.29
N MET A 188 -21.00 -5.74 3.65
CA MET A 188 -20.65 -5.78 2.22
C MET A 188 -21.75 -5.22 1.33
N GLN A 189 -23.02 -5.57 1.58
CA GLN A 189 -24.15 -5.03 0.81
C GLN A 189 -24.26 -3.51 0.96
N GLN A 190 -24.10 -2.98 2.17
CA GLN A 190 -24.16 -1.53 2.41
C GLN A 190 -22.97 -0.77 1.80
N LEU A 191 -21.80 -1.41 1.68
CA LEU A 191 -20.61 -0.81 1.10
C LEU A 191 -20.58 -0.87 -0.43
N LEU A 192 -21.22 -1.89 -1.04
CA LEU A 192 -21.08 -2.18 -2.47
C LEU A 192 -22.36 -1.98 -3.29
N ALA A 193 -23.55 -2.18 -2.71
CA ALA A 193 -24.81 -2.31 -3.46
C ALA A 193 -25.80 -1.17 -3.22
N VAL A 194 -25.35 -0.04 -2.67
CA VAL A 194 -26.16 1.16 -2.44
C VAL A 194 -25.96 2.17 -3.58
N ASP A 195 -26.90 3.11 -3.75
CA ASP A 195 -26.71 4.23 -4.66
C ASP A 195 -25.51 5.08 -4.21
N LYS A 196 -24.56 5.33 -5.12
CA LYS A 196 -23.24 5.94 -4.86
C LYS A 196 -22.49 5.23 -3.72
N PRO A 197 -22.03 4.00 -3.95
CA PRO A 197 -21.42 3.20 -2.90
C PRO A 197 -20.13 3.88 -2.37
N PRO A 198 -19.90 3.90 -1.04
CA PRO A 198 -18.73 4.55 -0.45
C PRO A 198 -17.38 4.07 -1.02
N VAL A 199 -17.32 2.84 -1.53
CA VAL A 199 -16.13 2.26 -2.17
C VAL A 199 -15.71 2.98 -3.46
N GLU A 200 -16.64 3.66 -4.14
CA GLU A 200 -16.38 4.42 -5.36
C GLU A 200 -15.95 5.87 -5.06
N LEU A 201 -15.95 6.27 -3.79
CA LEU A 201 -15.66 7.63 -3.35
C LEU A 201 -14.26 7.75 -2.74
N VAL A 202 -13.64 8.89 -2.97
CA VAL A 202 -12.32 9.25 -2.44
C VAL A 202 -12.38 10.64 -1.83
N PHE A 203 -11.78 10.81 -0.66
CA PHE A 203 -11.47 12.12 -0.12
C PHE A 203 -10.19 12.62 -0.76
N GLN A 204 -10.29 13.64 -1.62
CA GLN A 204 -9.14 14.26 -2.27
C GLN A 204 -9.37 15.77 -2.37
N PRO A 205 -8.31 16.59 -2.25
CA PRO A 205 -8.44 18.03 -2.46
C PRO A 205 -8.86 18.32 -3.90
N GLU A 206 -9.88 19.16 -4.07
CA GLU A 206 -10.32 19.58 -5.39
C GLU A 206 -9.32 20.57 -5.98
N PHE A 207 -8.76 20.24 -7.15
CA PHE A 207 -7.86 21.16 -7.85
C PHE A 207 -8.68 22.17 -8.67
N LEU A 208 -9.15 23.21 -7.99
CA LEU A 208 -9.91 24.29 -8.61
C LEU A 208 -8.98 25.20 -9.43
N ARG A 209 -9.23 25.26 -10.74
CA ARG A 209 -8.64 26.28 -11.63
C ARG A 209 -9.69 27.35 -11.90
N LEU A 210 -9.91 28.22 -10.92
CA LEU A 210 -10.83 29.34 -11.08
C LEU A 210 -10.34 30.24 -12.22
N VAL A 211 -11.28 30.70 -13.05
CA VAL A 211 -10.98 31.69 -14.09
C VAL A 211 -10.61 33.00 -13.37
N PRO A 212 -9.51 33.67 -13.76
CA PRO A 212 -9.17 34.97 -13.20
C PRO A 212 -10.33 35.96 -13.35
N PRO A 213 -10.60 36.81 -12.33
CA PRO A 213 -11.59 37.87 -12.45
C PRO A 213 -11.28 38.77 -13.64
N LEU A 214 -12.31 39.22 -14.36
CA LEU A 214 -12.16 40.13 -15.50
C LEU A 214 -11.87 41.58 -15.07
N HIS A 215 -12.22 41.93 -13.83
CA HIS A 215 -12.08 43.27 -13.26
C HIS A 215 -11.62 43.17 -11.81
N ASP A 216 -10.81 44.13 -11.37
CA ASP A 216 -10.41 44.27 -9.98
C ASP A 216 -11.61 44.73 -9.15
N ALA A 217 -12.00 43.95 -8.14
CA ALA A 217 -13.07 44.29 -7.20
C ALA A 217 -12.51 44.44 -5.78
N GLU A 218 -13.02 45.43 -5.03
CA GLU A 218 -12.55 45.71 -3.67
C GLU A 218 -12.86 44.52 -2.73
N GLY A 219 -11.81 43.87 -2.21
CA GLY A 219 -11.93 42.68 -1.35
C GLY A 219 -11.76 41.33 -2.05
N GLU A 220 -11.50 41.30 -3.37
CA GLU A 220 -11.23 40.07 -4.11
C GLU A 220 -9.73 39.74 -4.23
N VAL A 221 -9.45 38.46 -4.52
CA VAL A 221 -8.08 37.94 -4.70
C VAL A 221 -7.55 38.39 -6.06
N LEU A 222 -6.58 39.31 -6.06
CA LEU A 222 -5.94 39.81 -7.28
C LEU A 222 -4.92 38.80 -7.81
N TRP A 223 -5.02 38.48 -9.11
CA TRP A 223 -4.02 37.64 -9.77
C TRP A 223 -2.77 38.45 -10.08
N LEU A 224 -1.73 38.26 -9.28
CA LEU A 224 -0.43 38.85 -9.54
C LEU A 224 0.22 38.11 -10.73
N THR A 225 0.44 38.84 -11.82
CA THR A 225 1.36 38.40 -12.87
C THR A 225 2.75 38.89 -12.46
N PRO A 226 3.70 38.02 -12.08
CA PRO A 226 5.02 38.46 -11.67
C PRO A 226 5.79 38.93 -12.91
N VAL A 227 5.68 40.22 -13.23
CA VAL A 227 6.37 40.84 -14.38
C VAL A 227 7.81 41.20 -14.05
N ASN A 228 8.11 41.51 -12.79
CA ASN A 228 9.44 41.88 -12.32
C ASN A 228 9.93 40.88 -11.27
N GLN A 229 10.87 39.99 -11.65
CA GLN A 229 11.47 39.02 -10.73
C GLN A 229 12.15 39.66 -9.51
N GLU A 230 12.61 40.91 -9.62
CA GLU A 230 13.31 41.63 -8.55
C GLU A 230 12.36 42.13 -7.44
N GLU A 231 11.06 42.25 -7.70
CA GLU A 231 10.06 42.72 -6.72
C GLU A 231 9.48 41.59 -5.85
N HIS A 232 9.75 40.33 -6.22
CA HIS A 232 9.22 39.16 -5.54
C HIS A 232 10.35 38.40 -4.84
N THR A 233 10.51 38.61 -3.54
CA THR A 233 11.36 37.74 -2.73
C THR A 233 10.53 36.56 -2.25
N VAL A 234 10.90 35.35 -2.65
CA VAL A 234 10.26 34.13 -2.13
C VAL A 234 10.55 34.06 -0.63
N LEU A 235 9.54 34.34 0.18
CA LEU A 235 9.60 34.12 1.62
C LEU A 235 9.24 32.66 1.87
N TRP A 236 10.25 31.81 1.84
CA TRP A 236 10.14 30.45 2.35
C TRP A 236 10.22 30.51 3.87
N ASP A 237 9.21 30.00 4.57
CA ASP A 237 9.32 29.75 6.01
C ASP A 237 10.29 28.59 6.22
N PRO A 238 11.51 28.83 6.75
CA PRO A 238 12.50 27.79 6.91
C PRO A 238 12.08 26.73 7.94
N SER A 239 11.03 26.98 8.73
CA SER A 239 10.47 26.03 9.68
C SER A 239 9.43 25.08 9.06
N VAL A 240 8.84 25.46 7.92
CA VAL A 240 7.92 24.61 7.16
C VAL A 240 8.72 23.55 6.43
N CYS A 241 8.34 22.29 6.61
CA CYS A 241 9.05 21.14 6.05
C CYS A 241 10.51 21.02 6.49
N LEU A 242 10.87 21.49 7.70
CA LEU A 242 11.99 20.90 8.43
C LEU A 242 11.60 19.45 8.72
N SER A 243 11.81 18.61 7.72
CA SER A 243 11.84 17.19 7.94
C SER A 243 12.92 16.97 8.99
N ASP A 244 12.57 16.24 10.04
CA ASP A 244 13.48 15.70 11.06
C ASP A 244 14.43 14.64 10.44
N THR A 245 14.90 14.91 9.21
CA THR A 245 15.84 14.12 8.41
C THR A 245 17.27 14.39 8.83
N ALA A 246 17.51 15.46 9.58
CA ALA A 246 18.74 15.61 10.35
C ALA A 246 18.90 14.34 11.19
N GLY A 247 19.88 13.52 10.82
CA GLY A 247 20.13 12.22 11.46
C GLY A 247 19.23 11.06 11.10
N ALA A 248 18.40 11.14 10.06
CA ALA A 248 17.74 9.94 9.53
C ALA A 248 18.78 8.91 9.04
N GLU A 249 19.85 9.37 8.40
CA GLU A 249 20.95 8.50 7.96
C GLU A 249 21.77 8.00 9.13
N ALA A 250 22.07 8.85 10.12
CA ALA A 250 22.73 8.43 11.36
C ALA A 250 21.89 7.39 12.13
N LYS A 251 20.57 7.57 12.21
CA LYS A 251 19.62 6.61 12.79
C LYS A 251 19.57 5.29 12.01
N ARG A 252 19.61 5.35 10.67
CA ARG A 252 19.66 4.17 9.79
C ARG A 252 20.96 3.38 9.96
N LEU A 253 22.10 4.06 9.98
CA LEU A 253 23.41 3.45 10.22
C LEU A 253 23.49 2.86 11.62
N MET A 254 22.94 3.52 12.64
CA MET A 254 22.87 2.98 14.00
C MET A 254 21.96 1.75 14.10
N ALA A 255 20.76 1.79 13.51
CA ALA A 255 19.87 0.62 13.45
C ALA A 255 20.53 -0.57 12.74
N ARG A 256 21.37 -0.31 11.73
CA ARG A 256 22.16 -1.33 11.04
C ARG A 256 23.30 -1.85 11.89
N ALA A 257 23.96 -1.00 12.69
CA ALA A 257 25.00 -1.36 13.64
C ALA A 257 24.52 -2.38 14.69
N PHE A 258 23.28 -2.22 15.17
CA PHE A 258 22.69 -3.13 16.15
C PHE A 258 22.39 -4.53 15.60
N LYS A 259 22.26 -4.66 14.27
CA LYS A 259 21.94 -5.92 13.59
C LYS A 259 23.15 -6.56 12.91
N SER A 260 24.16 -5.77 12.56
CA SER A 260 25.31 -6.19 11.76
C SER A 260 26.48 -5.21 11.90
N THR A 261 27.70 -5.67 11.63
CA THR A 261 28.87 -4.78 11.62
C THR A 261 28.81 -3.79 10.45
N LEU A 262 29.03 -2.50 10.76
CA LEU A 262 29.12 -1.43 9.76
C LEU A 262 30.44 -1.51 8.99
N THR A 263 30.45 -1.02 7.74
CA THR A 263 31.71 -0.85 7.01
C THR A 263 32.47 0.39 7.50
N GLN A 264 33.79 0.42 7.30
CA GLN A 264 34.64 1.53 7.76
C GLN A 264 34.20 2.89 7.21
N ALA A 265 33.77 2.94 5.94
CA ALA A 265 33.24 4.15 5.32
C ALA A 265 31.93 4.64 6.01
N GLN A 266 31.05 3.71 6.37
CA GLN A 266 29.80 4.02 7.07
C GLN A 266 30.03 4.48 8.52
N GLN A 267 31.04 3.93 9.20
CA GLN A 267 31.42 4.38 10.54
C GLN A 267 31.92 5.83 10.52
N GLN A 268 32.73 6.17 9.52
CA GLN A 268 33.27 7.53 9.38
C GLN A 268 32.17 8.55 9.05
N GLN A 269 31.25 8.18 8.16
CA GLN A 269 30.06 8.99 7.85
C GLN A 269 29.17 9.21 9.08
N LEU A 270 28.94 8.19 9.91
CA LEU A 270 28.15 8.33 11.14
C LEU A 270 28.82 9.28 12.15
N LEU A 271 30.15 9.25 12.26
CA LEU A 271 30.89 10.14 13.15
C LEU A 271 30.87 11.59 12.68
N GLU A 272 30.93 11.83 11.38
CA GLU A 272 30.82 13.17 10.79
C GLU A 272 29.44 13.79 11.05
N GLU A 273 28.37 13.01 10.88
CA GLU A 273 26.98 13.44 11.16
C GLU A 273 26.76 13.73 12.64
N LEU A 274 27.32 12.92 13.55
CA LEU A 274 27.27 13.16 15.00
C LEU A 274 28.10 14.37 15.44
N ALA A 275 29.20 14.67 14.73
CA ALA A 275 30.01 15.85 14.99
C ALA A 275 29.33 17.14 14.49
N ALA A 276 28.57 17.06 13.39
CA ALA A 276 27.79 18.16 12.84
C ALA A 276 26.59 18.52 13.73
N ASP A 277 25.91 17.54 14.31
CA ASP A 277 24.84 17.77 15.29
C ASP A 277 24.96 16.84 16.52
N PRO A 278 25.52 17.33 17.63
CA PRO A 278 25.64 16.56 18.87
C PRO A 278 24.30 16.21 19.54
N LYS A 279 23.20 16.91 19.20
CA LYS A 279 21.87 16.65 19.79
C LYS A 279 21.20 15.43 19.16
N LEU A 280 21.70 14.97 18.01
CA LEU A 280 21.23 13.80 17.29
C LEU A 280 21.24 12.52 18.12
N VAL A 281 22.18 12.41 19.06
CA VAL A 281 22.29 11.29 20.03
C VAL A 281 20.97 11.07 20.78
N TYR A 282 20.28 12.14 21.17
CA TYR A 282 19.01 12.07 21.89
C TYR A 282 17.86 11.59 20.98
N HIS A 283 17.89 11.94 19.70
CA HIS A 283 16.89 11.56 18.70
C HIS A 283 17.10 10.14 18.14
N ILE A 284 18.32 9.62 18.20
CA ILE A 284 18.68 8.25 17.80
C ILE A 284 18.38 7.23 18.92
N GLY A 285 17.98 7.67 20.11
CA GLY A 285 17.59 6.79 21.23
C GLY A 285 18.76 6.24 22.03
N LEU A 286 19.93 6.86 21.94
CA LEU A 286 21.09 6.50 22.75
C LEU A 286 20.93 7.07 24.17
N THR A 287 20.72 6.21 25.14
CA THR A 287 20.90 6.60 26.54
C THR A 287 22.40 6.75 26.80
N THR A 288 22.81 7.76 27.57
CA THR A 288 24.22 8.15 27.83
C THR A 288 25.15 7.02 28.31
N CYS A 289 24.59 5.88 28.70
CA CYS A 289 25.30 4.67 29.11
C CYS A 289 25.81 3.79 27.95
N GLN A 290 25.28 3.91 26.72
CA GLN A 290 25.71 3.08 25.57
C GLN A 290 26.85 3.71 24.74
N ALA A 291 26.99 5.04 24.75
CA ALA A 291 28.04 5.74 24.03
C ALA A 291 29.46 5.50 24.60
N ALA A 292 29.56 5.08 25.87
CA ALA A 292 30.83 4.79 26.53
C ALA A 292 31.55 3.55 25.96
N GLY A 293 30.86 2.70 25.18
CA GLY A 293 31.46 1.52 24.56
C GLY A 293 32.13 1.74 23.20
N ILE A 294 31.95 2.92 22.58
CA ILE A 294 32.43 3.19 21.21
C ILE A 294 33.70 4.07 21.22
N GLY A 295 34.02 4.73 22.33
CA GLY A 295 35.21 5.57 22.52
C GLY A 295 36.36 4.90 23.28
N GLY A 296 36.51 3.57 23.18
CA GLY A 296 37.44 2.80 24.00
C GLY A 296 38.31 1.82 23.21
N LYS A 297 39.22 2.34 22.38
CA LYS A 297 40.62 1.91 22.25
C LYS A 297 41.40 2.92 21.40
#